data_AF-G5KEM9-F1
#
_entry.id   AF-G5KEM9-F1
#
_cell.length_a   1.000
_cell.length_b   1.000
_cell.length_c   1.000
_cell.angle_alpha   90.00
_cell.angle_beta   90.00
_cell.angle_gamma   90.00
#
_symmetry.space_group_name_H-M   'P 1'
#
loop_
_entity.id
_entity.type
_entity.pdbx_description
1 polymer ?
#
loop_
_entity_poly.entity_id
_entity_poly.type
_entity_poly.pdbx_seq_one_letter_code
_entity_poly.pdbx_strand_id
1 'polypeptide(L)'
;MKQWTVIGKPYGIYQDGVVVKTDVRLQADDGTYLPQILIGDYVEKDNQELIKLVLDTFAKENVVDFAILESVKDIELLKADKEALAKKITEADASIAKMTQATIDMQAKVDKAVVELTELVTSTLMTSGTV
;
A
#
# COMPACT_ATOMS: atom_id res chain seq x y z
N MET A 1 -6.15 -6.78 17.17
CA MET A 1 -6.53 -8.22 17.10
C MET A 1 -7.90 -8.35 17.73
N LYS A 2 -8.83 -9.08 17.12
CA LYS A 2 -10.17 -9.29 17.70
C LYS A 2 -10.04 -10.03 19.03
N GLN A 3 -10.88 -9.70 20.01
CA GLN A 3 -10.92 -10.43 21.28
C GLN A 3 -11.90 -11.60 21.14
N TRP A 4 -11.36 -12.83 21.14
CA TRP A 4 -12.15 -14.05 20.98
C TRP A 4 -12.55 -14.64 22.33
N THR A 5 -13.75 -15.22 22.38
CA THR A 5 -14.29 -15.96 23.53
C THR A 5 -14.88 -17.29 23.07
N VAL A 6 -14.73 -18.34 23.88
CA VAL A 6 -15.41 -19.63 23.63
C VAL A 6 -16.88 -19.48 24.01
N ILE A 7 -17.77 -19.86 23.10
CA ILE A 7 -19.22 -19.84 23.31
C ILE A 7 -19.73 -21.27 23.52
N GLY A 8 -20.38 -21.47 24.66
CA GLY A 8 -20.88 -22.77 25.05
C GLY A 8 -19.76 -23.73 25.47
N LYS A 9 -20.14 -24.99 25.71
CA LYS A 9 -19.17 -26.05 26.00
C LYS A 9 -18.70 -26.67 24.69
N PRO A 10 -17.41 -27.04 24.55
CA PRO A 10 -16.93 -27.83 23.44
C PRO A 10 -17.73 -29.13 23.33
N TYR A 11 -18.01 -29.57 22.10
CA TYR A 11 -18.82 -30.75 21.85
C TYR A 11 -17.97 -31.87 21.23
N GLY A 12 -17.86 -33.00 21.94
CA GLY A 12 -17.15 -34.19 21.46
C GLY A 12 -17.92 -34.89 20.33
N ILE A 13 -17.21 -35.21 19.26
CA ILE A 13 -17.70 -35.99 18.12
C ILE A 13 -17.09 -37.39 18.24
N TYR A 14 -17.96 -38.39 18.36
CA TYR A 14 -17.59 -39.75 18.68
C TYR A 14 -17.45 -40.63 17.44
N GLN A 15 -16.48 -41.55 17.49
CA GLN A 15 -16.35 -42.68 16.58
C GLN A 15 -16.03 -43.92 17.44
N ASP A 16 -16.81 -44.98 17.28
CA ASP A 16 -16.66 -46.23 18.04
C ASP A 16 -16.62 -46.03 19.58
N GLY A 17 -17.41 -45.08 20.07
CA GLY A 17 -17.51 -44.76 21.51
C GLY A 17 -16.38 -43.88 22.07
N VAL A 18 -15.42 -43.46 21.24
CA VAL A 18 -14.32 -42.57 21.62
C VAL A 18 -14.48 -41.20 20.96
N VAL A 19 -14.20 -40.12 21.68
CA VAL A 19 -14.16 -38.77 21.09
C VAL A 19 -12.96 -38.69 20.14
N VAL A 20 -13.22 -38.46 18.86
CA VAL A 20 -12.18 -38.34 17.83
C VAL A 20 -12.01 -36.90 17.33
N LYS A 21 -13.02 -36.05 17.51
CA LYS A 21 -12.99 -34.64 17.15
C LYS A 21 -13.77 -33.82 18.18
N THR A 22 -13.53 -32.52 18.21
CA THR A 22 -14.23 -31.59 19.11
C THR A 22 -14.72 -30.38 18.31
N ASP A 23 -16.03 -30.08 18.34
CA ASP A 23 -16.60 -28.83 17.83
C ASP A 23 -16.43 -27.73 18.88
N VAL A 24 -15.77 -26.64 18.49
CA VAL A 24 -15.50 -25.47 19.32
C VAL A 24 -15.99 -24.23 18.59
N ARG A 25 -16.68 -23.35 19.31
CA ARG A 25 -17.32 -22.17 18.75
C ARG A 25 -16.75 -20.93 19.41
N LEU A 26 -16.22 -20.01 18.61
CA LEU A 26 -15.74 -18.73 19.09
C LEU A 26 -16.68 -17.60 18.66
N GLN A 27 -16.76 -16.57 19.49
CA GLN A 27 -17.33 -15.28 19.13
C GLN A 27 -16.36 -14.16 19.49
N ALA A 28 -16.23 -13.20 18.57
CA ALA A 28 -15.50 -11.97 18.79
C ALA A 28 -16.40 -10.87 19.36
N ASP A 29 -15.78 -9.84 19.91
CA ASP A 29 -16.39 -8.61 20.41
C ASP A 29 -17.29 -7.88 19.39
N ASP A 30 -16.97 -7.98 18.10
CA ASP A 30 -17.77 -7.42 17.00
C ASP A 30 -18.94 -8.31 16.54
N GLY A 31 -19.17 -9.43 17.22
CA GLY A 31 -20.21 -10.40 16.89
C GLY A 31 -19.79 -11.43 15.83
N THR A 32 -18.55 -11.39 15.31
CA THR A 32 -18.03 -12.42 14.40
C THR A 32 -18.11 -13.78 15.06
N TYR A 33 -18.68 -14.77 14.35
CA TYR A 33 -18.84 -16.13 14.84
C TYR A 33 -17.95 -17.09 14.04
N LEU A 34 -17.19 -17.94 14.74
CA LEU A 34 -16.25 -18.88 14.14
C LEU A 34 -16.41 -20.28 14.74
N PRO A 35 -17.18 -21.17 14.09
CA PRO A 35 -17.25 -22.59 14.44
C PRO A 35 -16.08 -23.34 13.81
N GLN A 36 -15.43 -24.23 14.56
CA GLN A 36 -14.31 -25.02 14.07
C GLN A 36 -14.34 -26.44 14.65
N ILE A 37 -14.14 -27.43 13.78
CA ILE A 37 -13.96 -28.83 14.20
C ILE A 37 -12.46 -29.09 14.36
N LEU A 38 -12.05 -29.46 15.56
CA LEU A 38 -10.68 -29.83 15.90
C LEU A 38 -10.53 -31.35 15.87
N ILE A 39 -9.41 -31.86 15.35
CA ILE A 39 -9.08 -33.28 15.43
C ILE A 39 -8.51 -33.60 16.81
N GLY A 40 -9.14 -34.51 17.53
CA GLY A 40 -8.78 -34.87 18.91
C GLY A 40 -9.87 -34.56 19.93
N ASP A 41 -9.68 -35.10 21.13
CA ASP A 41 -10.53 -34.85 22.30
C ASP A 41 -10.02 -33.64 23.08
N TYR A 42 -10.82 -32.57 23.08
CA TYR A 42 -10.53 -31.31 23.75
C TYR A 42 -11.70 -30.84 24.62
N VAL A 43 -12.62 -31.74 25.00
CA VAL A 43 -13.85 -31.35 25.73
C VAL A 43 -13.57 -30.73 27.11
N GLU A 44 -12.48 -31.13 27.75
CA GLU A 44 -12.04 -30.65 29.06
C GLU A 44 -10.91 -29.60 28.99
N LYS A 45 -10.60 -29.08 27.80
CA LYS A 45 -9.56 -28.06 27.63
C LYS A 45 -10.01 -26.70 28.13
N ASP A 46 -9.05 -25.89 28.58
CA ASP A 46 -9.37 -24.52 28.98
C ASP A 46 -9.65 -23.62 27.76
N ASN A 47 -10.38 -22.54 28.00
CA ASN A 47 -10.82 -21.65 26.94
C ASN A 47 -9.68 -20.98 26.18
N GLN A 48 -8.54 -20.68 26.82
CA GLN A 48 -7.42 -20.05 26.14
C GLN A 48 -6.73 -21.03 25.19
N GLU A 49 -6.54 -22.27 25.62
CA GLU A 49 -6.03 -23.35 24.77
C GLU A 49 -6.97 -23.63 23.59
N LEU A 50 -8.28 -23.67 23.84
CA LEU A 50 -9.29 -23.87 22.80
C LEU A 50 -9.30 -22.74 21.76
N ILE A 51 -9.23 -21.48 22.19
CA ILE A 51 -9.14 -20.33 21.27
C ILE A 51 -7.91 -20.47 20.37
N LYS A 52 -6.75 -20.80 20.96
CA LYS A 52 -5.52 -20.98 20.19
C LYS A 52 -5.65 -22.11 19.16
N LEU A 53 -6.15 -23.28 19.57
CA LEU A 53 -6.34 -24.43 18.69
C LEU A 53 -7.29 -24.12 17.53
N VAL A 54 -8.38 -23.41 17.79
CA VAL A 54 -9.33 -22.98 16.75
C VAL A 54 -8.66 -22.02 15.77
N LEU A 55 -7.99 -20.98 16.25
CA LEU A 55 -7.36 -20.00 15.38
C LEU A 55 -6.21 -20.60 14.56
N ASP A 56 -5.40 -21.49 15.15
CA ASP A 56 -4.32 -22.19 14.44
C ASP A 56 -4.87 -23.14 13.37
N THR A 57 -5.97 -23.85 13.66
CA THR A 57 -6.63 -24.77 12.72
C THR A 57 -7.28 -23.99 11.59
N PHE A 58 -8.04 -22.95 11.93
CA PHE A 58 -8.65 -22.05 10.95
C PHE A 58 -7.59 -21.43 10.05
N ALA A 59 -6.48 -20.93 10.62
CA ALA A 59 -5.38 -20.41 9.83
C ALA A 59 -4.86 -21.49 8.87
N LYS A 60 -4.52 -22.69 9.35
CA LYS A 60 -4.03 -23.81 8.51
C LYS A 60 -4.97 -24.18 7.36
N GLU A 61 -6.26 -24.26 7.63
CA GLU A 61 -7.27 -24.57 6.61
C GLU A 61 -7.40 -23.45 5.57
N ASN A 62 -7.14 -22.21 5.96
CA ASN A 62 -7.34 -21.03 5.12
C ASN A 62 -6.02 -20.36 4.68
N VAL A 63 -4.83 -20.94 4.96
CA VAL A 63 -3.52 -20.32 4.69
C VAL A 63 -3.37 -20.02 3.20
N VAL A 64 -3.87 -20.90 2.32
CA VAL A 64 -3.79 -20.71 0.87
C VAL A 64 -4.66 -19.53 0.43
N ASP A 65 -5.91 -19.48 0.88
CA ASP A 65 -6.85 -18.43 0.48
C ASP A 65 -6.48 -17.07 1.08
N PHE A 66 -5.99 -17.04 2.32
CA PHE A 66 -5.52 -15.82 2.98
C PHE A 66 -4.25 -15.28 2.30
N ALA A 67 -3.26 -16.12 2.02
CA ALA A 67 -2.04 -15.71 1.34
C ALA A 67 -2.31 -15.20 -0.08
N ILE A 68 -3.25 -15.83 -0.80
CA ILE A 68 -3.67 -15.36 -2.14
C ILE A 68 -4.36 -13.99 -2.02
N LEU A 69 -5.29 -13.82 -1.07
CA LEU A 69 -6.04 -12.57 -0.92
C LEU A 69 -5.14 -11.39 -0.54
N GLU A 70 -4.21 -11.60 0.40
CA GLU A 70 -3.23 -10.58 0.81
C GLU A 70 -2.28 -10.23 -0.34
N SER A 71 -1.80 -11.23 -1.08
CA SER A 71 -0.96 -11.01 -2.27
C SER A 71 -1.68 -10.23 -3.37
N VAL A 72 -2.98 -10.48 -3.60
CA VAL A 72 -3.78 -9.73 -4.58
C VAL A 72 -3.92 -8.27 -4.16
N LYS A 73 -4.21 -8.01 -2.88
CA LYS A 73 -4.29 -6.65 -2.33
C LYS A 73 -2.97 -5.89 -2.49
N ASP A 74 -1.84 -6.54 -2.22
CA ASP A 74 -0.52 -5.94 -2.39
C ASP A 74 -0.22 -5.61 -3.86
N ILE A 75 -0.63 -6.48 -4.79
CA ILE A 75 -0.52 -6.23 -6.23
C ILE A 75 -1.38 -5.03 -6.66
N GLU A 76 -2.60 -4.88 -6.13
CA GLU A 76 -3.46 -3.73 -6.43
C GLU A 76 -2.87 -2.42 -5.92
N LEU A 77 -2.31 -2.42 -4.70
CA LEU A 77 -1.57 -1.27 -4.15
C LEU A 77 -0.37 -0.90 -5.02
N LEU A 78 0.45 -1.88 -5.41
CA LEU A 78 1.60 -1.65 -6.28
C LEU A 78 1.20 -1.11 -7.66
N LYS A 79 0.06 -1.55 -8.21
CA LYS A 79 -0.48 -1.00 -9.47
C LYS A 79 -0.87 0.46 -9.31
N ALA A 80 -1.59 0.81 -8.24
CA ALA A 80 -1.99 2.19 -7.97
C ALA A 80 -0.76 3.11 -7.79
N ASP A 81 0.25 2.65 -7.04
CA ASP A 81 1.49 3.40 -6.84
C ASP A 81 2.26 3.60 -8.15
N LYS A 82 2.31 2.57 -9.01
CA LYS A 82 2.94 2.64 -10.33
C LYS A 82 2.25 3.67 -11.23
N GLU A 83 0.92 3.69 -11.25
CA GLU A 83 0.16 4.66 -12.04
C GLU A 83 0.38 6.10 -11.54
N ALA A 84 0.35 6.30 -10.22
CA ALA A 84 0.64 7.60 -9.62
C ALA A 84 2.07 8.09 -9.92
N LEU A 85 3.05 7.19 -9.89
CA LEU A 85 4.43 7.51 -10.23
C LEU A 85 4.59 7.85 -11.71
N ALA A 86 3.98 7.08 -12.61
CA ALA A 86 4.02 7.34 -14.05
C ALA A 86 3.44 8.72 -14.40
N LYS A 87 2.34 9.11 -13.73
CA LYS A 87 1.76 10.45 -13.88
C LYS A 87 2.71 11.55 -13.41
N LYS A 88 3.33 11.38 -12.24
CA LYS A 88 4.32 12.35 -11.71
C LYS A 88 5.54 12.51 -12.63
N ILE A 89 6.04 11.42 -13.20
CA ILE A 89 7.15 11.46 -14.17
C ILE A 89 6.72 12.26 -15.40
N THR A 90 5.54 11.99 -15.95
CA THR A 90 5.03 12.72 -17.12
C THR A 90 4.87 14.22 -16.84
N GLU A 91 4.36 14.58 -15.67
CA GLU A 91 4.24 15.99 -15.24
C GLU A 91 5.61 16.65 -15.05
N ALA A 92 6.58 15.93 -14.48
CA ALA A 92 7.95 16.41 -14.31
C ALA A 92 8.63 16.64 -15.67
N ASP A 93 8.51 15.70 -16.61
CA ASP A 93 9.07 15.83 -17.97
C ASP A 93 8.46 17.03 -18.70
N ALA A 94 7.14 17.25 -18.59
CA ALA A 94 6.48 18.42 -19.15
C ALA A 94 6.97 19.73 -18.50
N SER A 95 7.22 19.73 -17.19
CA SER A 95 7.77 20.89 -16.48
C SER A 95 9.20 21.18 -16.89
N ILE A 96 10.04 20.15 -17.03
CA ILE A 96 11.43 20.27 -17.50
C ILE A 96 11.44 20.85 -18.91
N ALA A 97 10.61 20.32 -19.83
CA ALA A 97 10.52 20.84 -21.19
C ALA A 97 10.14 22.33 -21.23
N LYS A 98 9.18 22.76 -20.40
CA LYS A 98 8.81 24.18 -20.26
C LYS A 98 9.96 25.03 -19.71
N MET A 99 10.67 24.54 -18.69
CA MET A 99 11.83 25.25 -18.12
C MET A 99 12.94 25.40 -19.16
N THR A 100 13.28 24.33 -19.89
CA THR A 100 14.29 24.38 -20.95
C THR A 100 13.92 25.40 -22.02
N GLN A 101 12.66 25.44 -22.46
CA GLN A 101 12.21 26.43 -23.43
C GLN A 101 12.30 27.86 -22.87
N ALA A 102 11.88 28.07 -21.62
CA ALA A 102 11.97 29.38 -20.97
C ALA A 102 13.43 29.86 -20.83
N THR A 103 14.38 28.95 -20.56
CA THR A 103 15.81 29.28 -20.53
C THR A 103 16.33 29.69 -21.90
N ILE A 104 15.95 28.97 -22.97
CA ILE A 104 16.31 29.33 -24.36
C ILE A 104 15.77 30.72 -24.71
N ASP A 105 14.49 30.97 -24.43
CA ASP A 105 13.85 32.26 -24.72
C ASP A 105 14.50 33.42 -23.93
N MET A 106 14.90 33.15 -22.68
CA MET A 106 15.58 34.14 -21.85
C MET A 106 17.00 34.43 -22.37
N GLN A 107 17.74 33.41 -22.79
CA GLN A 107 19.07 33.59 -23.39
C GLN A 107 18.96 34.45 -24.66
N ALA A 108 18.00 34.16 -25.55
CA ALA A 108 17.79 34.94 -26.76
C ALA A 108 17.46 36.42 -26.47
N LYS A 109 16.68 36.70 -25.42
CA LYS A 109 16.39 38.07 -24.98
C LYS A 109 17.62 38.77 -24.41
N VAL A 110 18.44 38.07 -23.64
CA VAL A 110 19.70 38.60 -23.10
C VAL A 110 20.66 38.93 -24.23
N ASP A 111 20.86 38.01 -25.17
CA ASP A 111 21.76 38.22 -26.32
C ASP A 111 21.32 39.44 -27.14
N LYS A 112 20.01 39.57 -27.40
CA LYS A 112 19.45 40.75 -28.08
C LYS A 112 19.71 42.04 -27.30
N ALA A 113 19.46 42.06 -26.00
CA ALA A 113 19.69 43.23 -25.16
C ALA A 113 21.16 43.63 -25.13
N VAL A 114 22.09 42.67 -25.09
CA VAL A 114 23.53 42.92 -25.15
C VAL A 114 23.94 43.58 -26.47
N VAL A 115 23.40 43.12 -27.60
CA VAL A 115 23.63 43.74 -28.91
C VAL A 115 23.12 45.17 -28.94
N GLU A 116 21.86 45.40 -28.56
CA GLU A 116 21.25 46.75 -28.53
C GLU A 116 22.03 47.71 -27.61
N LEU A 117 22.48 47.25 -26.45
CA LEU A 117 23.28 48.07 -25.53
C LEU A 117 24.64 48.44 -26.13
N THR A 118 25.29 47.48 -26.81
CA THR A 118 26.59 47.68 -27.45
C THR A 118 26.49 48.70 -28.59
N GLU A 119 25.43 48.62 -29.40
CA GLU A 119 25.14 49.60 -30.45
C GLU A 119 24.91 51.00 -29.86
N LEU A 120 24.12 51.10 -28.80
CA LEU A 120 23.83 52.37 -28.13
C LEU A 120 25.11 53.02 -27.57
N VAL A 121 25.93 52.26 -26.83
CA VAL A 121 27.20 52.73 -26.26
C VAL A 121 28.16 53.18 -27.36
N THR A 122 28.25 52.42 -28.45
CA THR A 122 29.11 52.77 -29.59
C THR A 122 28.65 54.08 -30.23
N SER A 123 27.34 54.27 -30.44
CA SER A 123 26.80 55.51 -31.00
C SER A 123 27.02 56.74 -30.10
N THR A 124 26.94 56.58 -28.78
CA THR A 124 27.15 57.67 -27.81
C THR A 124 28.62 58.05 -27.71
N LEU A 125 29.54 57.09 -27.81
CA LEU A 125 30.98 57.35 -27.87
C LEU A 125 31.39 58.06 -29.18
N MET A 126 30.81 57.68 -30.32
CA MET A 126 31.09 58.37 -31.59
C MET A 126 30.56 59.81 -31.64
N THR A 127 29.48 60.10 -30.92
CA THR A 127 28.89 61.46 -30.84
C THR A 127 29.56 62.37 -29.80
N SER A 128 30.30 61.82 -28.85
CA SER A 128 31.01 62.60 -27.81
C SER A 128 32.50 62.88 -28.13
N GLY A 129 33.07 62.23 -29.15
CA GLY A 129 34.45 62.45 -29.62
C GLY A 129 34.63 63.55 -30.68
N THR A 130 33.62 64.38 -30.94
CA THR A 130 33.63 65.45 -31.95
C THR A 130 33.62 66.87 -31.35
N VAL A 131 34.43 67.11 -30.32
CA VAL A 131 34.76 68.46 -29.83
C VAL A 131 36.26 68.68 -29.89
#